data_AF-A0A1V5XIK4-F1
#
_entry.id   AF-A0A1V5XIK4-F1
#
_cell.length_a   1.000
_cell.length_b   1.000
_cell.length_c   1.000
_cell.angle_alpha   90.00
_cell.angle_beta   90.00
_cell.angle_gamma   90.00
#
_symmetry.space_group_name_H-M   'P 1'
#
loop_
_entity.id
_entity.type
_entity.pdbx_description
1 polymer ?
#
loop_
_entity_poly.entity_id
_entity_poly.type
_entity_poly.pdbx_seq_one_letter_code
_entity_poly.pdbx_strand_id
1 'polypeptide(L)' 'MGMAQFDDPETGKTFNLDTSNEALRRNFRENALKITGERKKTFDRLGVDNVDIRCDIPYNRTLFKFFRMRERRLR' A
#
# COMPACT_ATOMS: atom_id res chain seq x y z
N MET A 1 -17.19 9.40 7.97
CA MET A 1 -16.62 10.29 6.94
C MET A 1 -17.68 10.42 5.85
N GLY A 2 -18.06 11.65 5.45
CA GLY A 2 -19.13 11.95 4.49
C GLY A 2 -18.61 12.13 3.06
N MET A 3 -19.22 13.04 2.30
CA MET A 3 -18.64 13.51 1.02
C MET A 3 -17.28 14.15 1.25
N ALA A 4 -16.30 13.72 0.47
CA ALA A 4 -14.96 14.29 0.42
C ALA A 4 -14.63 14.66 -1.03
N GLN A 5 -14.13 15.88 -1.22
CA GLN A 5 -13.63 16.35 -2.48
C GLN A 5 -12.16 15.98 -2.59
N PHE A 6 -11.77 15.35 -3.69
CA PHE A 6 -10.41 14.93 -3.97
C PHE A 6 -9.93 15.62 -5.24
N ASP A 7 -8.74 16.21 -5.15
CA ASP A 7 -8.06 16.78 -6.29
C ASP A 7 -6.96 15.82 -6.75
N ASP A 8 -6.97 15.46 -8.03
CA ASP A 8 -5.89 14.71 -8.64
C ASP A 8 -4.70 15.64 -8.93
N PRO A 9 -3.56 15.47 -8.26
CA PRO A 9 -2.38 16.30 -8.51
C PRO A 9 -1.71 16.02 -9.86
N GLU A 10 -1.97 14.87 -10.49
CA GLU A 10 -1.39 14.51 -11.80
C GLU A 10 -2.21 15.05 -12.97
N THR A 11 -3.54 15.13 -12.84
CA THR A 11 -4.42 15.57 -13.94
C THR A 11 -5.15 16.90 -13.69
N GLY A 12 -5.11 17.43 -12.47
CA GLY A 12 -5.80 18.67 -12.08
C GLY A 12 -7.33 18.54 -12.01
N LYS A 13 -7.88 17.32 -12.06
CA LYS A 13 -9.32 17.08 -11.99
C LYS A 13 -9.77 16.94 -10.55
N THR A 14 -10.90 17.56 -10.24
CA THR A 14 -11.56 17.44 -8.95
C THR A 14 -12.72 16.46 -9.02
N PHE A 15 -12.80 15.53 -8.08
CA PHE A 15 -13.88 14.57 -7.96
C PHE A 15 -14.45 14.53 -6.55
N ASN A 16 -15.79 14.53 -6.46
CA ASN A 16 -16.50 14.39 -5.20
C ASN A 16 -16.80 12.91 -4.96
N LEU A 17 -16.30 12.37 -3.84
CA LEU A 17 -16.44 10.97 -3.49
C LEU A 17 -17.12 10.85 -2.11
N ASP A 18 -18.22 10.11 -2.05
CA ASP A 18 -18.87 9.81 -0.77
C ASP A 18 -18.16 8.66 -0.05
N THR A 19 -17.28 9.02 0.88
CA THR A 19 -16.52 8.06 1.69
C THR A 19 -17.36 7.38 2.79
N SER A 20 -18.62 7.77 2.95
CA SER A 20 -19.57 7.17 3.89
C SER A 20 -20.17 5.86 3.39
N ASN A 21 -20.11 5.61 2.09
CA ASN A 21 -20.66 4.40 1.49
C ASN A 21 -19.80 3.16 1.85
N GLU A 22 -20.41 2.19 2.51
CA GLU A 22 -19.75 0.96 2.95
C GLU A 22 -19.28 0.08 1.78
N ALA A 23 -20.09 -0.03 0.72
CA ALA A 23 -19.72 -0.80 -0.47
C ALA A 23 -18.50 -0.19 -1.16
N LEU A 24 -18.40 1.15 -1.22
CA LEU A 24 -17.23 1.84 -1.74
C LEU A 24 -15.98 1.52 -0.91
N ARG A 25 -16.06 1.63 0.43
CA ARG A 25 -14.93 1.31 1.31
C ARG A 25 -14.48 -0.14 1.19
N ARG A 26 -15.42 -1.08 1.09
CA ARG A 26 -15.12 -2.50 0.91
C ARG A 26 -14.41 -2.74 -0.41
N ASN A 27 -14.96 -2.26 -1.52
CA ASN A 27 -14.37 -2.42 -2.85
C ASN A 27 -12.97 -1.79 -2.93
N PHE A 28 -12.79 -0.60 -2.34
CA PHE A 28 -11.49 0.06 -2.27
C PHE A 28 -10.46 -0.79 -1.50
N ARG A 29 -10.86 -1.33 -0.34
CA ARG A 29 -10.00 -2.20 0.47
C ARG A 29 -9.63 -3.48 -0.27
N GLU A 30 -10.60 -4.14 -0.91
CA GLU A 30 -10.37 -5.35 -1.70
C GLU A 30 -9.42 -5.09 -2.87
N ASN A 31 -9.62 -3.99 -3.59
CA ASN A 31 -8.73 -3.61 -4.69
C ASN A 31 -7.30 -3.32 -4.20
N ALA A 32 -7.15 -2.59 -3.10
CA ALA A 32 -5.85 -2.33 -2.50
C ALA A 32 -5.13 -3.63 -2.07
N LEU A 33 -5.85 -4.56 -1.43
CA LEU A 33 -5.31 -5.87 -1.05
C LEU A 33 -4.91 -6.70 -2.28
N LYS A 34 -5.70 -6.65 -3.35
CA LYS A 34 -5.39 -7.34 -4.61
C LYS A 34 -4.11 -6.79 -5.22
N ILE A 35 -3.98 -5.46 -5.36
CA ILE A 35 -2.80 -4.80 -5.91
C ILE A 35 -1.55 -5.16 -5.09
N THR A 36 -1.62 -5.05 -3.77
CA THR A 36 -0.49 -5.39 -2.88
C THR A 36 -0.12 -6.87 -2.98
N GLY A 37 -1.12 -7.76 -3.04
CA GLY A 37 -0.91 -9.20 -3.19
C GLY A 37 -0.27 -9.57 -4.53
N GLU A 38 -0.72 -8.97 -5.64
CA GLU A 38 -0.15 -9.18 -6.98
C GLU A 38 1.29 -8.67 -7.05
N ARG A 39 1.58 -7.48 -6.52
CA ARG A 39 2.95 -6.94 -6.44
C ARG A 39 3.87 -7.86 -5.65
N LYS A 40 3.42 -8.36 -4.49
CA LYS A 40 4.19 -9.31 -3.68
C LYS A 40 4.51 -10.58 -4.45
N LYS A 41 3.51 -11.20 -5.09
CA LYS A 41 3.72 -12.41 -5.92
C LYS A 41 4.74 -12.17 -7.03
N THR A 42 4.67 -11.02 -7.70
CA THR A 42 5.62 -10.64 -8.75
C THR A 42 7.04 -10.52 -8.20
N PHE A 43 7.22 -9.84 -7.08
CA PHE A 43 8.55 -9.70 -6.46
C PHE A 43 9.11 -11.02 -5.96
N ASP A 44 8.28 -11.84 -5.31
CA ASP A 44 8.67 -13.17 -4.84
C ASP A 44 9.13 -14.06 -6.01
N ARG A 45 8.42 -14.02 -7.14
CA ARG A 45 8.79 -14.76 -8.37
C ARG A 45 10.10 -14.26 -8.98
N LEU A 46 10.40 -12.97 -8.88
CA LEU A 46 11.65 -12.37 -9.37
C LEU A 46 12.82 -12.52 -8.39
N GLY A 47 12.60 -13.09 -7.20
CA GLY A 47 13.61 -13.17 -6.14
C GLY A 47 13.98 -11.79 -5.58
N VAL A 48 13.11 -10.80 -5.75
CA VAL A 48 13.33 -9.42 -5.29
C VAL A 48 12.74 -9.26 -3.90
N ASP A 49 13.60 -8.92 -2.94
CA ASP A 49 13.18 -8.57 -1.60
C ASP A 49 12.33 -7.29 -1.60
N ASN A 50 11.17 -7.35 -0.94
CA ASN A 50 10.26 -6.22 -0.80
C ASN A 50 10.00 -5.88 0.67
N VAL A 51 9.76 -4.60 0.95
CA VAL A 51 9.37 -4.08 2.27
C VAL A 51 8.14 -3.23 2.10
N ASP A 52 7.08 -3.57 2.84
CA ASP A 52 5.86 -2.78 2.88
C ASP A 52 5.96 -1.75 4.01
N ILE A 53 5.83 -0.47 3.68
CA ILE A 53 5.92 0.63 4.63
C ILE A 53 4.55 1.26 4.73
N ARG A 54 3.99 1.22 5.93
CA ARG A 54 2.76 1.90 6.26
C ARG A 54 3.06 3.30 6.79
N CYS A 55 2.31 4.29 6.31
CA CYS A 55 2.50 5.70 6.68
C CYS A 55 2.05 6.03 8.11
N ASP A 56 1.26 5.16 8.75
CA ASP A 56 0.73 5.36 10.11
C ASP A 56 1.60 4.74 11.21
N ILE A 57 2.72 4.12 10.86
CA ILE A 57 3.67 3.53 11.81
C ILE A 57 5.09 4.04 11.57
N PRO A 58 5.92 4.16 12.63
CA PRO A 58 7.33 4.47 12.48
C PRO A 58 8.04 3.47 11.55
N TYR A 59 8.53 3.96 10.42
CA TYR A 59 9.14 3.13 9.36
C TYR A 59 10.49 2.55 9.76
N ASN A 60 11.17 3.16 10.73
CA ASN A 60 12.49 2.75 11.23
C ASN A 60 12.52 1.26 11.63
N ARG A 61 11.53 0.81 12.41
CA ARG A 61 11.43 -0.59 12.88
C ARG A 61 11.27 -1.56 11.72
N THR A 62 10.48 -1.18 10.73
CA THR A 62 10.21 -1.98 9.53
C THR A 62 11.49 -2.14 8.70
N LEU A 63 12.23 -1.05 8.49
CA LEU A 63 13.51 -1.07 7.76
C LEU A 63 14.57 -1.91 8.50
N PHE A 64 14.73 -1.75 9.81
CA PHE A 64 15.69 -2.56 10.58
C PHE A 64 15.42 -4.05 10.45
N LYS A 65 14.14 -4.47 10.55
CA LYS A 65 13.76 -5.87 10.38
C LYS A 65 14.08 -6.40 8.98
N PHE A 66 13.83 -5.59 7.95
CA PHE A 66 14.11 -5.93 6.56
C PHE A 66 15.61 -6.16 6.32
N PHE A 67 16.47 -5.22 6.71
CA PHE A 67 17.91 -5.37 6.51
C PHE A 67 18.50 -6.54 7.32
N ARG A 68 18.01 -6.78 8.54
CA ARG A 68 18.44 -7.95 9.33
C ARG A 68 18.06 -9.28 8.69
N MET A 69 16.89 -9.36 8.07
CA MET A 69 16.48 -10.56 7.32
C MET A 69 17.42 -10.80 6.13
N ARG A 70 17.76 -9.73 5.41
CA ARG A 70 18.63 -9.78 4.23
C ARG A 70 20.06 -10.16 4.60
N GLU A 71 20.60 -9.60 5.68
CA GLU A 71 21.92 -9.97 6.23
C GLU A 71 22.00 -11.47 6.56
N ARG A 72 20.96 -12.04 7.18
CA ARG A 72 20.90 -13.47 7.52
C ARG A 72 20.89 -14.41 6.32
N ARG A 73 20.46 -13.95 5.14
CA ARG A 73 20.45 -14.76 3.91
C ARG A 73 21.78 -14.69 3.16
N LEU A 74 22.60 -13.69 3.44
CA LEU A 74 23.93 -13.49 2.85
C LEU A 74 25.05 -14.18 3.64
N ARG A 75 24.78 -14.57 4.89
CA ARG A 75 25.61 -15.49 5.69
C ARG A 75 25.24 -16.93 5.38
#